data_AF-A0A2L0EJ98-F1
#
_entry.id   AF-A0A2L0EJ98-F1
#
_cell.length_a   1.000
_cell.length_b   1.000
_cell.length_c   1.000
_cell.angle_alpha   90.00
_cell.angle_beta   90.00
_cell.angle_gamma   90.00
#
_symmetry.space_group_name_H-M   'P 1'
#
loop_
_entity.id
_entity.type
_entity.pdbx_description
1 polymer ?
#
loop_
_entity_poly.entity_id
_entity_poly.type
_entity_poly.pdbx_seq_one_letter_code
_entity_poly.pdbx_strand_id
1 'polypeptide(L)'
;MGAPVSLVRAPRAAIPAIVLASVFPVQAAEPPPRSREVEALIQEAEEAAKRLELARARALWARVNALEPSTMAVCQLGVFDLRLDRLAEAAAEFSTCVEQMPAPTSDIERRRYEVRRADLAAVRQRVAELQVSAPPGTARLVVSGKQVSAGRPVFVVPGQHEVTATGKQGQVAHALVKVTAGEATSCSTRSAAWSGTSSRGRSAATGSWSGCTSARARASMRACSPRRSRACNASQARSRRSSPCSTAV
;
A
#
# COMPACT_ATOMS: atom_id res chain seq x y z
N MET A 1 23.46 64.63 -47.81
CA MET A 1 24.23 65.06 -46.62
C MET A 1 23.69 64.30 -45.42
N GLY A 2 24.52 63.54 -44.71
CA GLY A 2 24.12 62.76 -43.53
C GLY A 2 24.98 61.50 -43.38
N ALA A 3 25.89 61.53 -42.40
CA ALA A 3 27.04 60.66 -42.19
C ALA A 3 26.72 59.20 -41.75
N PRO A 4 27.69 58.27 -41.86
CA PRO A 4 27.57 56.89 -41.40
C PRO A 4 27.71 56.76 -39.87
N VAL A 5 26.95 55.87 -39.25
CA VAL A 5 27.12 55.52 -37.82
C VAL A 5 27.84 54.18 -37.72
N SER A 6 29.00 54.23 -37.07
CA SER A 6 29.96 53.15 -36.86
C SER A 6 29.47 52.06 -35.90
N LEU A 7 29.79 50.81 -36.25
CA LEU A 7 29.82 49.63 -35.40
C LEU A 7 30.82 49.81 -34.25
N VAL A 8 30.36 49.74 -33.00
CA VAL A 8 31.23 49.54 -31.83
C VAL A 8 31.13 48.09 -31.38
N ARG A 9 32.22 47.36 -31.61
CA ARG A 9 32.48 45.98 -31.24
C ARG A 9 32.97 45.97 -29.77
N ALA A 10 32.16 45.44 -28.86
CA ALA A 10 32.58 45.24 -27.48
C ALA A 10 33.56 44.04 -27.37
N PRO A 11 34.61 44.13 -26.53
CA PRO A 11 35.61 43.08 -26.36
C PRO A 11 35.06 41.89 -25.56
N ARG A 12 35.41 40.68 -26.01
CA ARG A 12 35.17 39.41 -25.31
C ARG A 12 36.09 39.33 -24.09
N ALA A 13 35.54 39.47 -22.89
CA ALA A 13 36.21 39.08 -21.66
C ALA A 13 35.99 37.57 -21.42
N ALA A 14 37.04 36.78 -21.53
CA ALA A 14 37.04 35.37 -21.18
C ALA A 14 37.19 35.23 -19.65
N ILE A 15 36.13 34.78 -18.99
CA ILE A 15 36.15 34.40 -17.57
C ILE A 15 36.51 32.91 -17.52
N PRO A 16 37.64 32.49 -16.92
CA PRO A 16 37.91 31.09 -16.70
C PRO A 16 36.99 30.58 -15.58
N ALA A 17 35.96 29.81 -15.97
CA ALA A 17 35.16 29.04 -15.04
C ALA A 17 35.99 27.85 -14.52
N ILE A 18 36.53 27.98 -13.31
CA ILE A 18 37.14 26.88 -12.57
C ILE A 18 36.01 25.92 -12.17
N VAL A 19 35.84 24.85 -12.94
CA VAL A 19 34.95 23.73 -12.59
C VAL A 19 35.68 22.88 -11.56
N LEU A 20 35.47 23.18 -10.29
CA LEU A 20 35.80 22.32 -9.16
C LEU A 20 34.85 21.11 -9.17
N ALA A 21 35.19 20.11 -9.98
CA ALA A 21 34.54 18.80 -9.98
C ALA A 21 35.03 17.97 -8.78
N SER A 22 34.52 18.29 -7.59
CA SER A 22 34.69 17.46 -6.40
C SER A 22 33.77 16.24 -6.51
N VAL A 23 34.21 15.23 -7.27
CA VAL A 23 33.55 13.92 -7.34
C VAL A 23 33.91 13.15 -6.07
N PHE A 24 33.28 13.49 -4.95
CA PHE A 24 33.26 12.58 -3.81
C PHE A 24 32.27 11.47 -4.13
N PRO A 25 32.70 10.20 -4.24
CA PRO A 25 31.76 9.11 -4.29
C PRO A 25 30.98 9.14 -2.98
N VAL A 26 29.70 9.50 -3.05
CA VAL A 26 28.75 9.19 -1.99
C VAL A 26 28.69 7.67 -1.94
N GLN A 27 29.57 7.05 -1.16
CA GLN A 27 29.38 5.68 -0.71
C GLN A 27 28.08 5.73 0.09
N ALA A 28 27.00 5.22 -0.52
CA ALA A 28 25.81 4.89 0.22
C ALA A 28 26.25 3.91 1.30
N ALA A 29 26.31 4.38 2.55
CA ALA A 29 26.65 3.55 3.68
C ALA A 29 25.73 2.34 3.65
N GLU A 30 26.31 1.14 3.66
CA GLU A 30 25.51 -0.08 3.76
C GLU A 30 24.64 0.02 5.01
N PRO A 31 23.34 -0.33 4.93
CA PRO A 31 22.49 -0.30 6.09
C PRO A 31 23.11 -1.16 7.19
N PRO A 32 23.03 -0.72 8.47
CA PRO A 32 23.63 -1.46 9.57
C PRO A 32 23.09 -2.89 9.58
N PRO A 33 23.93 -3.88 9.90
CA PRO A 33 23.49 -5.26 9.95
C PRO A 33 22.37 -5.42 10.97
N ARG A 34 21.39 -6.26 10.63
CA ARG A 34 20.27 -6.57 11.54
C ARG A 34 20.78 -7.20 12.83
N SER A 35 20.00 -7.03 13.90
CA SER A 35 20.29 -7.72 15.15
C SER A 35 20.16 -9.24 14.96
N ARG A 36 20.95 -10.01 15.71
CA ARG A 36 20.88 -11.49 15.69
C ARG A 36 19.49 -12.00 16.07
N GLU A 37 18.79 -11.28 16.93
CA GLU A 37 17.43 -11.63 17.35
C GLU A 37 16.43 -11.50 16.19
N VAL A 38 16.48 -10.40 15.44
CA VAL A 38 15.59 -10.19 14.28
C VAL A 38 15.87 -11.24 13.20
N GLU A 39 17.15 -11.54 12.94
CA GLU A 39 17.52 -12.56 11.96
C GLU A 39 17.02 -13.95 12.35
N ALA A 40 17.13 -14.33 13.62
CA ALA A 40 16.59 -15.59 14.13
C ALA A 40 15.05 -15.67 13.99
N LEU A 41 14.34 -14.57 14.26
CA LEU A 41 12.88 -14.51 14.07
C LEU A 41 12.47 -14.64 12.60
N ILE A 42 13.23 -14.03 11.68
CA ILE A 42 12.98 -14.16 10.23
C ILE A 42 13.16 -15.62 9.81
N GLN A 43 14.25 -16.26 10.22
CA GLN A 43 14.51 -17.67 9.91
C GLN A 43 13.40 -18.58 10.47
N GLU A 44 12.98 -18.37 11.72
CA GLU A 44 11.88 -19.14 12.30
C GLU A 44 10.55 -18.91 11.54
N ALA A 45 10.28 -17.68 11.12
CA ALA A 45 9.08 -17.34 10.36
C ALA A 45 9.07 -18.02 8.99
N GLU A 46 10.21 -18.08 8.32
CA GLU A 46 10.39 -18.78 7.04
C GLU A 46 10.22 -20.30 7.19
N GLU A 47 10.81 -20.90 8.24
CA GLU A 47 10.62 -22.33 8.53
C GLU A 47 9.18 -22.67 8.90
N ALA A 48 8.48 -21.81 9.65
CA ALA A 48 7.05 -21.96 9.89
C ALA A 48 6.25 -21.87 8.58
N ALA A 49 6.58 -20.94 7.69
CA ALA A 49 5.91 -20.78 6.40
C ALA A 49 6.13 -21.99 5.47
N LYS A 50 7.35 -22.57 5.45
CA LYS A 50 7.67 -23.80 4.72
C LYS A 50 6.84 -24.99 5.20
N ARG A 51 6.57 -25.07 6.51
CA ARG A 51 5.69 -26.06 7.14
C ARG A 51 4.19 -25.74 7.02
N LEU A 52 3.83 -24.68 6.30
CA LEU A 52 2.45 -24.19 6.15
C LEU A 52 1.79 -23.76 7.48
N GLU A 53 2.57 -23.46 8.51
CA GLU A 53 2.12 -22.90 9.79
C GLU A 53 1.86 -21.39 9.66
N LEU A 54 0.91 -20.99 8.80
CA LEU A 54 0.74 -19.59 8.37
C LEU A 54 0.45 -18.62 9.51
N ALA A 55 -0.36 -19.01 10.48
CA ALA A 55 -0.66 -18.18 11.66
C ALA A 55 0.59 -17.93 12.51
N ARG A 56 1.44 -18.95 12.67
CA ARG A 56 2.71 -18.82 13.40
C ARG A 56 3.69 -17.93 12.64
N ALA A 57 3.86 -18.16 11.33
CA ALA A 57 4.70 -17.32 10.49
C ALA A 57 4.26 -15.84 10.56
N ARG A 58 2.94 -15.58 10.49
CA ARG A 58 2.37 -14.23 10.65
C ARG A 58 2.67 -13.60 12.00
N ALA A 59 2.61 -14.37 13.09
CA ALA A 59 2.92 -13.89 14.43
C ALA A 59 4.42 -13.55 14.59
N LEU A 60 5.30 -14.37 14.01
CA LEU A 60 6.75 -14.11 14.02
C LEU A 60 7.09 -12.86 13.21
N TRP A 61 6.51 -12.68 12.01
CA TRP A 61 6.67 -11.45 11.23
C TRP A 61 6.11 -10.21 11.96
N ALA A 62 5.05 -10.35 12.75
CA ALA A 62 4.54 -9.24 13.56
C ALA A 62 5.54 -8.81 14.63
N ARG A 63 6.23 -9.78 15.25
CA ARG A 63 7.32 -9.51 16.21
C ARG A 63 8.51 -8.85 15.52
N VAL A 64 8.90 -9.35 14.34
CA VAL A 64 9.95 -8.71 13.51
C VAL A 64 9.59 -7.25 13.25
N ASN A 65 8.37 -6.96 12.80
CA ASN A 65 7.94 -5.60 12.50
C ASN A 65 7.84 -4.70 13.75
N ALA A 66 7.58 -5.26 14.92
CA ALA A 66 7.57 -4.51 16.18
C ALA A 66 8.97 -4.14 16.67
N LEU A 67 9.97 -5.01 16.44
CA LEU A 67 11.36 -4.78 16.81
C LEU A 67 12.09 -3.90 15.78
N GLU A 68 11.90 -4.18 14.49
CA GLU A 68 12.53 -3.49 13.38
C GLU A 68 11.49 -3.23 12.27
N PRO A 69 10.74 -2.11 12.37
CA PRO A 69 9.77 -1.73 11.35
C PRO A 69 10.46 -1.59 9.98
N SER A 70 9.98 -2.33 8.99
CA SER A 70 10.54 -2.29 7.64
C SER A 70 9.46 -2.58 6.60
N THR A 71 9.64 -2.02 5.39
CA THR A 71 8.75 -2.30 4.26
C THR A 71 8.65 -3.80 4.00
N MET A 72 9.76 -4.54 4.11
CA MET A 72 9.78 -6.00 3.95
C MET A 72 8.85 -6.68 4.95
N ALA A 73 8.94 -6.34 6.24
CA ALA A 73 8.11 -6.95 7.28
C ALA A 73 6.62 -6.69 7.01
N VAL A 74 6.24 -5.44 6.73
CA VAL A 74 4.84 -5.08 6.41
C VAL A 74 4.34 -5.81 5.16
N CYS A 75 5.14 -5.92 4.10
CA CYS A 75 4.77 -6.67 2.90
C CYS A 75 4.56 -8.17 3.19
N GLN A 76 5.35 -8.76 4.10
CA GLN A 76 5.19 -10.16 4.50
C GLN A 76 3.93 -10.37 5.33
N LEU A 77 3.61 -9.45 6.25
CA LEU A 77 2.34 -9.51 6.98
C LEU A 77 1.16 -9.60 6.01
N GLY A 78 1.13 -8.73 4.99
CA GLY A 78 0.05 -8.72 3.99
C GLY A 78 -0.10 -10.03 3.23
N VAL A 79 1.02 -10.72 2.91
CA VAL A 79 0.99 -12.06 2.30
C VAL A 79 0.28 -13.05 3.20
N PHE A 80 0.69 -13.11 4.47
CA PHE A 80 0.15 -14.10 5.38
C PHE A 80 -1.30 -13.79 5.73
N ASP A 81 -1.66 -12.54 5.94
CA ASP A 81 -3.06 -12.17 6.19
C ASP A 81 -3.94 -12.44 4.97
N LEU A 82 -3.44 -12.27 3.73
CA LEU A 82 -4.16 -12.72 2.53
C LEU A 82 -4.37 -14.24 2.52
N ARG A 83 -3.33 -15.02 2.81
CA ARG A 83 -3.41 -16.50 2.83
C ARG A 83 -4.26 -17.04 3.99
N LEU A 84 -4.44 -16.25 5.04
CA LEU A 84 -5.32 -16.54 6.18
C LEU A 84 -6.75 -16.01 5.99
N ASP A 85 -7.07 -15.46 4.82
CA ASP A 85 -8.35 -14.81 4.50
C ASP A 85 -8.73 -13.63 5.43
N ARG A 86 -7.71 -12.99 6.02
CA ARG A 86 -7.84 -11.78 6.85
C ARG A 86 -7.79 -10.55 5.96
N LEU A 87 -8.80 -10.41 5.11
CA LEU A 87 -8.76 -9.50 3.95
C LEU A 87 -8.62 -8.02 4.33
N ALA A 88 -9.26 -7.59 5.42
CA ALA A 88 -9.18 -6.21 5.88
C ALA A 88 -7.76 -5.85 6.35
N GLU A 89 -7.13 -6.73 7.13
CA GLU A 89 -5.74 -6.62 7.55
C GLU A 89 -4.79 -6.66 6.34
N ALA A 90 -4.98 -7.63 5.45
CA ALA A 90 -4.17 -7.76 4.24
C ALA A 90 -4.22 -6.49 3.37
N ALA A 91 -5.40 -5.88 3.21
CA ALA A 91 -5.55 -4.63 2.47
C ALA A 91 -4.78 -3.48 3.12
N ALA A 92 -4.87 -3.35 4.46
CA ALA A 92 -4.15 -2.31 5.20
C ALA A 92 -2.63 -2.47 5.10
N GLU A 93 -2.15 -3.70 5.24
CA GLU A 93 -0.73 -4.04 5.17
C GLU A 93 -0.19 -3.89 3.76
N PHE A 94 -0.90 -4.35 2.72
CA PHE A 94 -0.49 -4.14 1.34
C PHE A 94 -0.54 -2.67 0.92
N SER A 95 -1.51 -1.89 1.39
CA SER A 95 -1.54 -0.44 1.14
C SER A 95 -0.29 0.22 1.70
N THR A 96 0.06 -0.12 2.95
CA THR A 96 1.27 0.41 3.61
C THR A 96 2.54 -0.06 2.92
N CYS A 97 2.64 -1.35 2.59
CA CYS A 97 3.75 -1.94 1.83
C CYS A 97 3.97 -1.18 0.51
N VAL A 98 2.94 -1.05 -0.34
CA VAL A 98 3.06 -0.38 -1.64
C VAL A 98 3.41 1.10 -1.50
N GLU A 99 2.88 1.80 -0.48
CA GLU A 99 3.23 3.19 -0.17
C GLU A 99 4.71 3.36 0.24
N GLN A 100 5.26 2.40 0.97
CA GLN A 100 6.62 2.45 1.52
C GLN A 100 7.69 1.79 0.62
N MET A 101 7.29 1.13 -0.47
CA MET A 101 8.25 0.50 -1.38
C MET A 101 9.04 1.55 -2.15
N PRO A 102 10.39 1.46 -2.17
CA PRO A 102 11.21 2.34 -2.99
C PRO A 102 10.92 2.11 -4.47
N ALA A 103 11.20 3.12 -5.29
CA ALA A 103 11.12 2.99 -6.75
C ALA A 103 12.06 1.84 -7.21
N PRO A 104 11.58 0.88 -8.02
CA PRO A 104 12.39 -0.26 -8.41
C PRO A 104 13.53 0.17 -9.33
N THR A 105 14.74 -0.28 -9.02
CA THR A 105 15.97 0.01 -9.76
C THR A 105 16.43 -1.17 -10.63
N SER A 106 15.89 -2.36 -10.39
CA SER A 106 16.16 -3.58 -11.17
C SER A 106 14.86 -4.26 -11.63
N ASP A 107 14.96 -5.15 -12.61
CA ASP A 107 13.80 -5.94 -13.07
C ASP A 107 13.24 -6.87 -12.01
N ILE A 108 14.09 -7.39 -11.12
CA ILE A 108 13.65 -8.24 -10.01
C ILE A 108 12.81 -7.42 -9.03
N GLU A 109 13.26 -6.21 -8.69
CA GLU A 109 12.50 -5.29 -7.84
C GLU A 109 11.20 -4.84 -8.50
N ARG A 110 11.24 -4.55 -9.81
CA ARG A 110 10.06 -4.18 -10.59
C ARG A 110 8.99 -5.27 -10.53
N ARG A 111 9.37 -6.53 -10.75
CA ARG A 111 8.45 -7.68 -10.64
C ARG A 111 7.88 -7.82 -9.24
N ARG A 112 8.69 -7.68 -8.19
CA ARG A 112 8.21 -7.71 -6.79
C ARG A 112 7.19 -6.60 -6.53
N TYR A 113 7.48 -5.38 -6.98
CA TYR A 113 6.58 -4.24 -6.87
C TYR A 113 5.24 -4.47 -7.59
N GLU A 114 5.28 -5.00 -8.81
CA GLU A 114 4.09 -5.34 -9.58
C GLU A 114 3.23 -6.40 -8.90
N VAL A 115 3.84 -7.45 -8.34
CA VAL A 115 3.13 -8.48 -7.56
C VAL A 115 2.42 -7.84 -6.36
N ARG A 116 3.10 -6.97 -5.58
CA ARG A 116 2.47 -6.30 -4.42
C ARG A 116 1.31 -5.40 -4.82
N ARG A 117 1.41 -4.69 -5.94
CA ARG A 117 0.29 -3.90 -6.47
C ARG A 117 -0.86 -4.77 -6.94
N ALA A 118 -0.57 -5.91 -7.57
CA ALA A 118 -1.60 -6.85 -8.00
C ALA A 118 -2.32 -7.48 -6.79
N ASP A 119 -1.58 -7.89 -5.76
CA ASP A 119 -2.13 -8.40 -4.49
C ASP A 119 -3.07 -7.35 -3.86
N LEU A 120 -2.60 -6.11 -3.71
CA LEU A 120 -3.42 -5.00 -3.18
C LEU A 120 -4.69 -4.79 -4.00
N ALA A 121 -4.58 -4.77 -5.33
CA ALA A 121 -5.73 -4.59 -6.21
C ALA A 121 -6.75 -5.73 -6.06
N ALA A 122 -6.29 -6.98 -5.98
CA ALA A 122 -7.13 -8.15 -5.80
C ALA A 122 -7.86 -8.13 -4.44
N VAL A 123 -7.16 -7.76 -3.36
CA VAL A 123 -7.77 -7.65 -2.03
C VAL A 123 -8.78 -6.50 -2.00
N ARG A 124 -8.46 -5.33 -2.58
CA ARG A 124 -9.39 -4.18 -2.64
C ARG A 124 -10.70 -4.47 -3.37
N GLN A 125 -10.73 -5.47 -4.27
CA GLN A 125 -11.99 -5.90 -4.89
C GLN A 125 -12.89 -6.72 -3.94
N ARG A 126 -12.33 -7.27 -2.86
CA ARG A 126 -13.01 -8.15 -1.90
C ARG A 126 -13.37 -7.45 -0.59
N VAL A 127 -12.71 -6.34 -0.26
CA VAL A 127 -13.00 -5.50 0.91
C VAL A 127 -13.71 -4.22 0.49
N ALA A 128 -14.32 -3.53 1.46
CA ALA A 128 -14.76 -2.15 1.30
C ALA A 128 -13.73 -1.20 1.90
N GLU A 129 -13.67 0.02 1.36
CA GLU A 129 -12.85 1.10 1.86
C GLU A 129 -13.73 2.17 2.51
N LEU A 130 -13.50 2.45 3.79
CA LEU A 130 -14.18 3.48 4.56
C LEU A 130 -13.24 4.66 4.79
N GLN A 131 -13.57 5.82 4.24
CA GLN A 131 -12.96 7.08 4.65
C GLN A 131 -13.84 7.75 5.69
N VAL A 132 -13.28 7.92 6.89
CA VAL A 132 -14.00 8.48 8.02
C VAL A 132 -13.39 9.82 8.39
N SER A 133 -14.16 10.88 8.14
CA SER A 133 -13.81 12.25 8.54
C SER A 133 -14.40 12.54 9.91
N ALA A 134 -13.55 12.42 10.94
CA ALA A 134 -13.96 12.67 12.32
C ALA A 134 -14.17 14.18 12.57
N PRO A 135 -15.13 14.57 13.44
CA PRO A 135 -15.28 15.95 13.87
C PRO A 135 -13.99 16.49 14.53
N PRO A 136 -13.72 17.80 14.44
CA PRO A 136 -12.71 18.45 15.27
C PRO A 136 -12.92 18.13 16.75
N GLY A 137 -11.82 17.94 17.49
CA GLY A 137 -11.87 17.59 18.92
C GLY A 137 -12.05 16.09 19.21
N THR A 138 -12.23 15.23 18.20
CA THR A 138 -12.29 13.77 18.39
C THR A 138 -11.02 13.27 19.10
N ALA A 139 -11.20 12.56 20.21
CA ALA A 139 -10.14 11.92 20.96
C ALA A 139 -9.90 10.48 20.50
N ARG A 140 -10.98 9.78 20.12
CA ARG A 140 -10.92 8.38 19.71
C ARG A 140 -11.90 8.13 18.56
N LEU A 141 -11.46 7.42 17.54
CA LEU A 141 -12.31 6.94 16.45
C LEU A 141 -12.22 5.42 16.41
N VAL A 142 -13.37 4.77 16.34
CA VAL A 142 -13.50 3.31 16.34
C VAL A 142 -14.37 2.91 15.15
N VAL A 143 -13.93 1.90 14.40
CA VAL A 143 -14.69 1.28 13.32
C VAL A 143 -14.76 -0.21 13.59
N SER A 144 -15.97 -0.75 13.76
CA SER A 144 -16.20 -2.18 14.07
C SER A 144 -15.37 -2.68 15.26
N GLY A 145 -15.33 -1.89 16.33
CA GLY A 145 -14.57 -2.21 17.54
C GLY A 145 -13.05 -1.97 17.46
N LYS A 146 -12.50 -1.64 16.29
CA LYS A 146 -11.06 -1.33 16.11
C LYS A 146 -10.82 0.17 16.15
N GLN A 147 -9.87 0.62 16.96
CA GLN A 147 -9.44 2.02 16.95
C GLN A 147 -8.68 2.33 15.66
N VAL A 148 -9.04 3.44 15.01
CA VAL A 148 -8.47 3.86 13.73
C VAL A 148 -8.05 5.32 13.79
N SER A 149 -7.08 5.68 12.94
CA SER A 149 -6.66 7.07 12.76
C SER A 149 -7.61 7.78 11.78
N ALA A 150 -8.02 9.00 12.12
CA ALA A 150 -8.81 9.82 11.21
C ALA A 150 -8.02 10.16 9.93
N GLY A 151 -8.72 10.26 8.79
CA GLY A 151 -8.13 10.69 7.52
C GLY A 151 -7.35 9.62 6.75
N ARG A 152 -7.16 8.42 7.30
CA ARG A 152 -6.66 7.25 6.56
C ARG A 152 -7.83 6.36 6.15
N PRO A 153 -7.78 5.74 4.95
CA PRO A 153 -8.74 4.70 4.60
C PRO A 153 -8.72 3.55 5.60
N VAL A 154 -9.90 3.07 5.98
CA VAL A 154 -10.09 1.90 6.82
C VAL A 154 -10.69 0.81 5.95
N PHE A 155 -9.98 -0.31 5.82
CA PHE A 155 -10.50 -1.47 5.11
C PHE A 155 -11.39 -2.30 6.04
N VAL A 156 -12.57 -2.65 5.55
CA VAL A 156 -13.53 -3.50 6.28
C VAL A 156 -14.05 -4.59 5.38
N VAL A 157 -14.46 -5.72 5.98
CA VAL A 157 -15.19 -6.75 5.24
C VAL A 157 -16.51 -6.18 4.71
N PRO A 158 -17.11 -6.70 3.62
CA PRO A 158 -18.43 -6.26 3.18
C PRO A 158 -19.49 -6.53 4.25
N GLY A 159 -20.40 -5.58 4.48
CA GLY A 159 -21.41 -5.71 5.53
C GLY A 159 -21.84 -4.38 6.16
N GLN A 160 -22.41 -4.48 7.35
CA GLN A 160 -22.78 -3.32 8.17
C GLN A 160 -21.75 -3.14 9.28
N HIS A 161 -21.24 -1.91 9.40
CA HIS A 161 -20.18 -1.54 10.34
C HIS A 161 -20.63 -0.38 11.21
N GLU A 162 -20.29 -0.44 12.49
CA GLU A 162 -20.44 0.67 13.41
C GLU A 162 -19.21 1.57 13.36
N VAL A 163 -19.44 2.88 13.26
CA VAL A 163 -18.42 3.92 13.35
C VAL A 163 -18.74 4.78 14.57
N THR A 164 -17.80 4.84 15.51
CA THR A 164 -17.96 5.55 16.78
C THR A 164 -16.83 6.56 16.95
N ALA A 165 -17.19 7.83 17.06
CA ALA A 165 -16.27 8.91 17.41
C ALA A 165 -16.53 9.35 18.85
N THR A 166 -15.49 9.35 19.69
CA THR A 166 -15.52 9.84 21.05
C THR A 166 -14.70 11.10 21.18
N GLY A 167 -15.31 12.09 21.82
CA GLY A 167 -14.74 13.39 22.07
C GLY A 167 -13.84 13.49 23.30
N LYS A 168 -12.93 14.48 23.32
CA LYS A 168 -12.11 14.83 24.48
C LYS A 168 -12.90 15.13 25.76
N GLN A 169 -14.15 15.57 25.65
CA GLN A 169 -15.02 15.84 26.82
C GLN A 169 -16.09 14.75 27.01
N GLY A 170 -15.91 13.57 26.41
CA GLY A 170 -16.78 12.40 26.60
C GLY A 170 -18.01 12.32 25.69
N GLN A 171 -18.16 13.22 24.72
CA GLN A 171 -19.23 13.16 23.72
C GLN A 171 -19.06 11.94 22.82
N VAL A 172 -20.15 11.33 22.39
CA VAL A 172 -20.11 10.15 21.52
C VAL A 172 -21.04 10.36 20.34
N ALA A 173 -20.51 10.16 19.14
CA ALA A 173 -21.28 10.11 17.90
C ALA A 173 -21.12 8.72 17.29
N HIS A 174 -22.22 8.05 16.97
CA HIS A 174 -22.23 6.72 16.37
C HIS A 174 -22.97 6.73 15.03
N ALA A 175 -22.56 5.85 14.12
CA ALA A 175 -23.20 5.65 12.83
C ALA A 175 -23.11 4.19 12.40
N LEU A 176 -24.15 3.73 11.70
CA LEU A 176 -24.15 2.44 11.03
C LEU A 176 -23.95 2.67 9.54
N VAL A 177 -22.91 2.05 9.00
CA VAL A 177 -22.51 2.20 7.59
C VAL A 177 -22.59 0.83 6.93
N LYS A 178 -23.40 0.71 5.89
CA LYS A 178 -23.47 -0.49 5.07
C LYS A 178 -22.57 -0.30 3.85
N VAL A 179 -21.70 -1.27 3.60
CA VAL A 179 -20.75 -1.24 2.49
C VAL A 179 -20.72 -2.57 1.74
N THR A 180 -20.37 -2.50 0.46
CA THR A 180 -20.22 -3.64 -0.43
C THR A 180 -18.76 -3.82 -0.85
N ALA A 181 -18.40 -5.03 -1.31
CA ALA A 181 -17.03 -5.31 -1.78
C ALA A 181 -16.65 -4.39 -2.95
N GLY A 182 -15.43 -3.86 -2.93
CA GLY A 182 -14.91 -2.94 -3.94
C GLY A 182 -15.49 -1.53 -3.88
N GLU A 183 -16.33 -1.22 -2.90
CA GLU A 183 -16.90 0.10 -2.69
C GLU A 183 -15.96 0.99 -1.85
N ALA A 184 -15.86 2.26 -2.24
CA ALA A 184 -15.25 3.29 -1.42
C ALA A 184 -16.36 4.21 -0.90
N THR A 185 -16.51 4.26 0.42
CA THR A 185 -17.55 5.07 1.08
C THR A 185 -16.89 6.09 2.00
N SER A 186 -17.26 7.35 1.81
CA SER A 186 -16.83 8.45 2.67
C SER A 186 -17.96 8.80 3.62
N CYS A 187 -17.70 8.73 4.92
CA CYS A 187 -18.62 9.16 5.97
C CYS A 187 -18.03 10.39 6.66
N SER A 188 -18.75 11.50 6.57
CA SER A 188 -18.40 12.72 7.29
C SER A 188 -19.49 13.06 8.31
N THR A 189 -19.05 13.61 9.42
CA THR A 189 -19.98 14.30 10.31
C THR A 189 -20.23 15.68 9.73
N ARG A 190 -21.49 16.02 9.48
CA ARG A 190 -21.86 17.43 9.29
C ARG A 190 -21.44 18.17 10.56
N SER A 191 -20.81 19.33 10.40
CA SER A 191 -20.25 20.16 11.45
C SER A 191 -21.31 20.79 12.37
N ALA A 192 -22.20 19.96 12.94
CA ALA A 192 -22.73 20.26 14.25
C ALA A 192 -21.57 20.01 15.23
N ALA A 193 -20.83 21.08 15.54
CA ALA A 193 -20.02 21.16 16.75
C ALA A 193 -20.78 20.43 17.84
N TRP A 194 -20.18 19.42 18.47
CA TRP A 194 -20.89 18.47 19.34
C TRP A 194 -21.94 19.21 20.14
N SER A 195 -23.20 19.08 19.74
CA SER A 195 -24.24 19.98 20.20
C SER A 195 -24.71 19.46 21.54
N GLY A 196 -23.85 19.61 22.55
CA GLY A 196 -24.21 19.52 23.94
C GLY A 196 -24.84 20.83 24.33
N THR A 197 -26.16 20.94 24.20
CA THR A 197 -26.88 21.90 25.03
C THR A 197 -26.72 21.44 26.46
N SER A 198 -25.88 22.14 27.22
CA SER A 198 -25.72 21.93 28.64
C SER A 198 -27.02 22.31 29.36
N SER A 199 -27.87 21.32 29.64
CA SER A 199 -28.79 21.41 30.76
C SER A 199 -28.42 20.31 31.74
N ARG A 200 -28.11 20.70 32.98
CA ARG A 200 -27.76 19.83 34.12
C ARG A 200 -28.60 18.55 34.12
N GLY A 201 -28.01 17.47 33.66
CA GLY A 201 -28.61 16.15 33.61
C GLY A 201 -27.67 15.23 32.86
N ARG A 202 -27.23 14.14 33.48
CA ARG A 202 -26.44 13.09 32.84
C ARG A 202 -27.26 12.50 31.69
N SER A 203 -27.07 13.03 30.49
CA SER A 203 -27.55 12.46 29.24
C SER A 203 -26.48 12.75 28.20
N ALA A 204 -25.87 11.68 27.69
CA ALA A 204 -24.85 11.77 26.66
C ALA A 204 -25.44 12.47 25.43
N ALA A 205 -24.90 13.65 25.08
CA ALA A 205 -25.26 14.34 23.85
C ALA A 205 -24.92 13.42 22.67
N THR A 206 -25.95 12.95 21.97
CA THR A 206 -25.85 12.06 20.82
C THR A 206 -25.67 12.90 19.57
N GLY A 207 -24.45 12.95 19.04
CA GLY A 207 -24.19 13.56 17.74
C GLY A 207 -24.65 12.63 16.61
N SER A 208 -25.47 13.14 15.68
CA SER A 208 -25.92 12.39 14.51
C SER A 208 -24.98 12.59 13.32
N TRP A 209 -24.53 11.49 12.71
CA TRP A 209 -23.78 11.52 11.46
C TRP A 209 -24.76 11.74 10.31
N SER A 210 -24.47 12.71 9.44
CA SER A 210 -25.32 12.99 8.28
C SER A 210 -24.49 13.00 7.00
N GLY A 211 -24.57 11.88 6.26
CA GLY A 211 -24.04 11.72 4.91
C GLY A 211 -22.88 10.73 4.83
N CYS A 212 -23.18 9.46 4.55
CA CYS A 212 -22.20 8.57 3.92
C CYS A 212 -22.47 8.59 2.42
N THR A 213 -21.56 9.14 1.64
CA THR A 213 -21.62 9.09 0.18
C THR A 213 -20.74 7.94 -0.29
N SER A 214 -21.32 7.03 -1.05
CA SER A 214 -20.56 5.94 -1.63
C SER A 214 -20.27 6.19 -3.11
N ALA A 215 -19.01 5.99 -3.46
CA ALA A 215 -18.56 5.94 -4.83
C ALA A 215 -18.33 4.48 -5.19
N ARG A 216 -19.17 3.92 -6.06
CA ARG A 216 -18.82 2.66 -6.70
C ARG A 216 -17.66 2.91 -7.64
N ALA A 217 -16.51 2.30 -7.34
CA ALA A 217 -15.43 2.22 -8.31
C ALA A 217 -15.97 1.46 -9.54
N ARG A 218 -16.30 2.18 -10.62
CA ARG A 218 -16.62 1.55 -11.89
C ARG A 218 -15.33 0.91 -12.39
N ALA A 219 -15.18 -0.39 -12.14
CA ALA A 219 -14.20 -1.19 -12.82
C ALA A 219 -14.53 -1.11 -14.32
N SER A 220 -13.84 -0.21 -15.02
CA SER A 220 -13.88 -0.15 -16.46
C SER A 220 -13.16 -1.38 -16.97
N MET A 221 -13.89 -2.50 -17.07
CA MET A 221 -13.44 -3.68 -17.80
C MET A 221 -13.30 -3.28 -19.27
N ARG A 222 -12.18 -2.65 -19.64
CA ARG A 222 -11.70 -2.69 -21.02
C ARG A 222 -11.28 -4.12 -21.26
N ALA A 223 -12.21 -4.90 -21.81
CA ALA A 223 -11.92 -6.20 -22.38
C ALA A 223 -10.82 -6.00 -23.46
N CYS A 224 -9.58 -6.38 -23.14
CA CYS A 224 -8.59 -6.66 -24.16
C CYS A 224 -9.12 -7.84 -24.97
N SER A 225 -9.70 -7.54 -26.14
CA SER A 225 -10.08 -8.55 -27.13
C SER A 225 -8.83 -9.31 -27.56
N PRO A 226 -8.84 -10.66 -27.59
CA PRO A 226 -7.73 -11.41 -28.16
C PRO A 226 -7.77 -11.23 -29.68
N ARG A 227 -6.90 -10.38 -30.20
CA ARG A 227 -6.66 -10.25 -31.63
C ARG A 227 -6.04 -11.55 -32.12
N ARG A 228 -6.81 -12.30 -32.91
CA ARG A 228 -6.35 -13.47 -33.67
C ARG A 228 -5.13 -13.09 -34.50
N SER A 229 -3.98 -13.69 -34.19
CA SER A 229 -2.82 -13.73 -35.08
C SER A 229 -2.67 -15.17 -35.57
N ARG A 230 -3.20 -15.43 -36.76
CA ARG A 230 -2.86 -16.60 -37.58
C ARG A 230 -1.57 -16.29 -38.36
N ALA A 231 -0.77 -17.35 -38.53
CA ALA A 231 0.23 -17.61 -39.57
C ALA A 231 1.66 -17.02 -39.44
N CYS A 232 2.63 -17.91 -39.20
CA CYS A 232 3.80 -18.27 -40.05
C CYS A 232 4.85 -18.94 -39.14
N ASN A 233 4.90 -20.28 -38.99
CA ASN A 233 5.39 -21.35 -39.86
C ASN A 233 6.94 -21.43 -40.03
N ALA A 234 7.45 -22.64 -39.81
CA ALA A 234 8.71 -23.24 -40.29
C ALA A 234 10.03 -23.06 -39.49
N SER A 235 10.78 -24.20 -39.46
CA SER A 235 12.11 -24.48 -38.87
C SER A 235 12.09 -24.81 -37.36
N GLN A 236 12.55 -25.97 -36.86
CA GLN A 236 13.54 -26.91 -37.34
C GLN A 236 13.19 -28.35 -36.94
N ALA A 237 13.20 -29.23 -37.94
CA ALA A 237 13.46 -30.65 -37.77
C ALA A 237 14.97 -30.87 -37.65
N ARG A 238 15.42 -31.65 -36.65
CA ARG A 238 16.53 -32.62 -36.68
C ARG A 238 17.08 -32.86 -35.26
N SER A 239 16.81 -34.04 -34.72
CA SER A 239 17.76 -34.82 -33.90
C SER A 239 17.06 -36.07 -33.36
N ARG A 240 16.84 -37.04 -34.25
CA ARG A 240 16.61 -38.45 -33.90
C ARG A 240 17.74 -39.25 -34.56
N ARG A 241 18.67 -39.75 -33.74
CA ARG A 241 19.68 -40.81 -33.90
C ARG A 241 20.36 -40.81 -32.51
N SER A 242 20.51 -41.90 -31.77
CA SER A 242 20.65 -43.31 -32.12
C SER A 242 20.65 -44.10 -30.80
N SER A 243 19.78 -45.11 -30.70
CA SER A 243 19.90 -46.19 -29.71
C SER A 243 20.68 -47.34 -30.35
N PRO A 244 21.65 -47.96 -29.66
CA PRO A 244 22.07 -49.31 -29.97
C PRO A 244 21.45 -50.33 -29.00
N CYS A 245 21.01 -51.44 -29.59
CA CYS A 245 20.66 -52.71 -28.94
C CYS A 245 21.90 -53.46 -28.46
N SER A 246 21.65 -54.41 -27.55
CA SER A 246 22.43 -55.61 -27.23
C SER A 246 23.70 -55.39 -26.38
N THR A 247 24.03 -56.24 -25.40
CA THR A 247 23.86 -57.71 -25.36
C THR A 247 23.86 -58.18 -23.90
N ALA A 248 23.06 -59.21 -23.61
CA ALA A 248 23.15 -60.02 -22.42
C ALA A 248 24.19 -61.14 -22.60
N VAL A 249 25.07 -61.33 -21.62
CA VAL A 249 25.68 -62.61 -21.22
C VAL A 249 25.76 -62.59 -19.69
#